data_AF-A0A2R6HS56-F1
#
_entry.id   AF-A0A2R6HS56-F1
#
_cell.length_a   1.000
_cell.length_b   1.000
_cell.length_c   1.000
_cell.angle_alpha   90.00
_cell.angle_beta   90.00
_cell.angle_gamma   90.00
#
_symmetry.space_group_name_H-M   'P 1'
#
loop_
_entity.id
_entity.type
_entity.pdbx_description
1 polymer ?
#
loop_
_entity_poly.entity_id
_entity_poly.type
_entity_poly.pdbx_seq_one_letter_code
_entity_poly.pdbx_strand_id
1 'polypeptide(L)'
;MSKQVADVDTLFLHEAGDDYAVVVRRDDERLLRGRLELKSTDAGPRPGRFRVKDGDDEVPRRPEQFVEMARRARRIRLSEQTSRGGRQELEAMLDGYQLKAKQVRTCRICAGKGRYSPLTSETAIEADDEHICPDCAKRELEREANYRGLRSGARDRLEELLVEVGDLERVRNLLSGQLDPELTKFDEISATTDDIDLVPTAELDVHPDLTASLEQFDELLPVQSLAVENGLLSSRDQLIVSATATGKTLVGELAGIDRALKGEGKMLFLVPLVALANQKHEDFTDDYGDLLDVSIRVGASRIRDSGNRFDPGADVIVGTYEGIDHALRTGKDLAEVGTVVIDEVHNLGEDDRGHRLDGLVSRLKHYCETNGCDTQWVYLSATVGNAGQLSEQLDAQLIEFEERPVPIERHVTFADGSEKVDIENKLVRRAYDAKSSKGYRGQTIVFTNSRRRCHEISRRLEYSSAPYHAGLDYGQRKRVERQFGDQ
;
A
#
# COMPACT_ATOMS: atom_id res chain seq x y z
N MET A 1 39.71 35.51 -26.27
CA MET A 1 38.66 34.91 -27.10
C MET A 1 37.32 35.08 -26.41
N SER A 2 36.40 35.79 -27.08
CA SER A 2 35.05 36.09 -26.61
C SER A 2 34.23 34.80 -26.49
N LYS A 3 33.99 34.30 -25.27
CA LYS A 3 32.90 33.34 -25.04
C LYS A 3 31.61 34.05 -25.41
N GLN A 4 31.03 33.73 -26.57
CA GLN A 4 29.71 34.19 -26.97
C GLN A 4 28.74 33.91 -25.81
N VAL A 5 28.11 34.97 -25.31
CA VAL A 5 27.07 34.88 -24.28
C VAL A 5 25.91 34.09 -24.91
N ALA A 6 25.58 32.93 -24.34
CA ALA A 6 24.51 32.03 -24.79
C ALA A 6 23.15 32.76 -24.93
N ASP A 7 22.20 32.24 -25.72
CA ASP A 7 20.87 32.84 -25.84
C ASP A 7 20.18 32.91 -24.47
N VAL A 8 19.66 34.09 -24.15
CA VAL A 8 18.98 34.39 -22.90
C VAL A 8 17.48 34.29 -23.12
N ASP A 9 16.78 33.41 -22.41
CA ASP A 9 15.33 33.34 -22.51
C ASP A 9 14.67 34.40 -21.62
N THR A 10 15.02 34.43 -20.34
CA THR A 10 14.48 35.39 -19.37
C THR A 10 15.57 36.11 -18.59
N LEU A 11 15.51 37.45 -18.56
CA LEU A 11 16.27 38.31 -17.66
C LEU A 11 15.35 38.79 -16.53
N PHE A 12 15.66 38.44 -15.30
CA PHE A 12 14.91 38.87 -14.13
C PHE A 12 15.72 39.85 -13.27
N LEU A 13 15.03 40.88 -12.80
CA LEU A 13 15.59 41.99 -12.04
C LEU A 13 14.80 42.20 -10.74
N HIS A 14 15.52 42.35 -9.63
CA HIS A 14 14.95 42.62 -8.31
C HIS A 14 15.88 43.51 -7.48
N GLU A 15 15.34 44.46 -6.73
CA GLU A 15 16.10 45.28 -5.78
C GLU A 15 16.61 44.44 -4.59
N ALA A 16 17.87 44.63 -4.22
CA ALA A 16 18.55 43.85 -3.20
C ALA A 16 19.46 44.75 -2.35
N GLY A 17 18.86 45.53 -1.45
CA GLY A 17 19.59 46.58 -0.72
C GLY A 17 19.76 47.81 -1.61
N ASP A 18 20.99 48.30 -1.74
CA ASP A 18 21.30 49.48 -2.57
C ASP A 18 21.61 49.14 -4.04
N ASP A 19 21.55 47.85 -4.41
CA ASP A 19 21.79 47.38 -5.77
C ASP A 19 20.68 46.45 -6.30
N TYR A 20 20.82 45.98 -7.53
CA TYR A 20 19.82 45.14 -8.20
C TYR A 20 20.35 43.74 -8.50
N ALA A 21 19.69 42.72 -7.97
CA ALA A 21 19.92 41.33 -8.34
C ALA A 21 19.53 41.10 -9.81
N VAL A 22 20.44 40.47 -10.56
CA VAL A 22 20.26 40.09 -11.96
C VAL A 22 20.29 38.58 -12.07
N VAL A 23 19.23 37.98 -12.62
CA VAL A 23 19.16 36.53 -12.85
C VAL A 23 18.83 36.26 -14.31
N VAL A 24 19.61 35.39 -14.94
CA VAL A 24 19.45 35.00 -16.34
C VAL A 24 19.06 33.53 -16.38
N ARG A 25 17.96 33.21 -17.07
CA ARG A 25 17.48 31.83 -17.28
C ARG A 25 17.34 31.47 -18.76
N ARG A 26 17.47 30.18 -19.06
CA ARG A 26 17.19 29.54 -20.36
C ARG A 26 16.55 28.18 -20.07
N ASP A 27 15.44 27.86 -20.72
CA ASP A 27 14.73 26.58 -20.59
C ASP A 27 14.55 26.15 -19.12
N ASP A 28 14.12 27.11 -18.29
CA ASP A 28 13.99 26.99 -16.83
C ASP A 28 15.28 26.73 -16.03
N GLU A 29 16.45 26.62 -16.65
CA GLU A 29 17.73 26.57 -15.96
C GLU A 29 18.32 27.96 -15.71
N ARG A 30 19.00 28.14 -14.57
CA ARG A 30 19.68 29.39 -14.23
C ARG A 30 21.09 29.41 -14.81
N LEU A 31 21.30 30.27 -15.80
CA LEU A 31 22.59 30.47 -16.46
C LEU A 31 23.52 31.40 -15.69
N LEU A 32 22.98 32.45 -15.07
CA LEU A 32 23.79 33.50 -14.45
C LEU A 32 23.04 34.14 -13.28
N ARG A 33 23.80 34.50 -12.25
CA ARG A 33 23.36 35.36 -11.14
C ARG A 33 24.38 36.49 -10.96
N GLY A 34 23.91 37.71 -10.78
CA GLY A 34 24.77 38.86 -10.56
C GLY A 34 24.11 39.98 -9.78
N ARG A 35 24.85 41.06 -9.59
CA ARG A 35 24.44 42.32 -8.97
C ARG A 35 24.77 43.49 -9.88
N LEU A 36 23.82 44.40 -10.02
CA LEU A 36 23.90 45.58 -10.87
C LEU A 36 23.67 46.82 -10.02
N GLU A 37 24.69 47.67 -9.93
CA GLU A 37 24.56 49.04 -9.44
C GLU A 37 24.26 49.96 -10.62
N LEU A 38 23.27 50.84 -10.45
CA LEU A 38 22.99 51.89 -11.43
C LEU A 38 23.74 53.17 -11.07
N LYS A 39 24.07 53.95 -12.10
CA LYS A 39 24.61 55.31 -11.95
C LYS A 39 23.67 56.30 -12.61
N SER A 40 23.48 57.46 -11.98
CA SER A 40 22.75 58.57 -12.58
C SER A 40 23.60 59.27 -13.64
N THR A 41 23.00 59.61 -14.77
CA THR A 41 23.60 60.41 -15.84
C THR A 41 22.60 61.43 -16.34
N ASP A 42 23.05 62.42 -17.13
CA ASP A 42 22.16 63.44 -17.72
C ASP A 42 21.08 62.83 -18.63
N ALA A 43 21.32 61.62 -19.16
CA ALA A 43 20.39 60.87 -19.99
C ALA A 43 19.52 59.86 -19.20
N GLY A 44 19.52 59.96 -17.86
CA GLY A 44 18.82 59.04 -16.94
C GLY A 44 19.73 57.98 -16.31
N PRO A 45 19.17 56.99 -15.58
CA PRO A 45 19.94 55.92 -14.96
C PRO A 45 20.57 54.98 -16.00
N ARG A 46 21.81 54.55 -15.76
CA ARG A 46 22.59 53.65 -16.64
C ARG A 46 23.31 52.57 -15.83
N PRO A 47 23.61 51.39 -16.41
CA PRO A 47 24.45 50.38 -15.77
C PRO A 47 25.79 50.98 -15.31
N GLY A 48 26.07 50.86 -14.01
CA GLY A 48 27.24 51.40 -13.33
C GLY A 48 28.30 50.33 -13.06
N ARG A 49 28.10 49.52 -12.02
CA ARG A 49 28.95 48.35 -11.72
C ARG A 49 28.13 47.08 -11.90
N PHE A 50 28.68 46.11 -12.63
CA PHE A 50 28.03 44.81 -12.80
C PHE A 50 28.97 43.71 -12.31
N ARG A 51 28.48 42.86 -11.41
CA ARG A 51 29.21 41.75 -10.81
C ARG A 51 28.45 40.46 -11.04
N VAL A 52 29.15 39.39 -11.39
CA VAL A 52 28.55 38.07 -11.61
C VAL A 52 29.08 37.13 -10.56
N LYS A 53 28.18 36.38 -9.93
CA LYS A 53 28.51 35.36 -8.94
C LYS A 53 29.06 34.12 -9.65
N ASP A 54 30.25 33.68 -9.24
CA ASP A 54 30.92 32.46 -9.72
C ASP A 54 31.39 31.67 -8.49
N GLY A 55 30.69 30.57 -8.17
CA GLY A 55 30.86 29.91 -6.87
C GLY A 55 30.51 30.86 -5.71
N ASP A 56 31.47 31.08 -4.81
CA ASP A 56 31.36 32.04 -3.70
C ASP A 56 31.96 33.43 -4.02
N ASP A 57 32.64 33.57 -5.15
CA ASP A 57 33.27 34.81 -5.58
C ASP A 57 32.31 35.71 -6.38
N GLU A 58 32.53 37.03 -6.30
CA GLU A 58 31.88 38.01 -7.17
C GLU A 58 32.90 38.57 -8.17
N VAL A 59 32.73 38.23 -9.44
CA VAL A 59 33.65 38.63 -10.50
C VAL A 59 33.10 39.88 -11.21
N PRO A 60 33.84 41.01 -11.20
CA PRO A 60 33.44 42.21 -11.95
C PRO A 60 33.32 41.93 -13.45
N ARG A 61 32.27 42.47 -14.05
CA ARG A 61 32.00 42.43 -15.49
C ARG A 61 31.82 43.86 -16.01
N ARG A 62 32.05 44.01 -17.31
CA ARG A 62 31.83 45.29 -17.99
C ARG A 62 30.33 45.60 -18.02
N PRO A 63 29.88 46.81 -17.65
CA PRO A 63 28.45 47.15 -17.63
C PRO A 63 27.74 46.95 -18.97
N GLU A 64 28.46 47.07 -20.09
CA GLU A 64 27.94 46.82 -21.43
C GLU A 64 27.47 45.37 -21.60
N GLN A 65 28.08 44.41 -20.90
CA GLN A 65 27.67 43.00 -20.94
C GLN A 65 26.27 42.78 -20.36
N PHE A 66 25.86 43.59 -19.38
CA PHE A 66 24.48 43.58 -18.90
C PHE A 66 23.51 44.00 -20.01
N VAL A 67 23.83 45.08 -20.73
CA VAL A 67 22.99 45.58 -21.84
C VAL A 67 22.91 44.56 -22.97
N GLU A 68 24.02 43.90 -23.31
CA GLU A 68 24.05 42.81 -24.30
C GLU A 68 23.13 41.65 -23.89
N MET A 69 23.17 41.23 -22.63
CA MET A 69 22.27 40.19 -22.12
C MET A 69 20.81 40.63 -22.14
N ALA A 70 20.52 41.87 -21.73
CA ALA A 70 19.18 42.42 -21.73
C ALA A 70 18.58 42.53 -23.13
N ARG A 71 19.38 42.89 -24.14
CA ARG A 71 18.95 42.92 -25.56
C ARG A 71 18.69 41.54 -26.14
N ARG A 72 19.41 40.52 -25.67
CA ARG A 72 19.23 39.12 -26.11
C ARG A 72 18.11 38.40 -25.38
N ALA A 73 17.67 38.93 -24.23
CA ALA A 73 16.60 38.34 -23.46
C ALA A 73 15.28 38.40 -24.23
N ARG A 74 14.64 37.25 -24.45
CA ARG A 74 13.28 37.22 -25.03
C ARG A 74 12.27 37.90 -24.12
N ARG A 75 12.48 37.81 -22.81
CA ARG A 75 11.60 38.37 -21.78
C ARG A 75 12.43 39.06 -20.70
N ILE A 76 12.10 40.31 -20.39
CA ILE A 76 12.62 40.99 -19.20
C ILE A 76 11.49 41.05 -18.16
N ARG A 77 11.82 40.69 -16.91
CA ARG A 77 10.89 40.55 -15.79
C ARG A 77 11.38 41.34 -14.60
N LEU A 78 10.48 42.13 -14.02
CA LEU A 78 10.73 42.90 -12.80
C LEU A 78 9.91 42.31 -11.67
N SER A 79 10.56 42.07 -10.53
CA SER A 79 9.86 41.64 -9.32
C SER A 79 8.88 42.71 -8.83
N GLU A 80 7.66 42.31 -8.48
CA GLU A 80 6.73 43.16 -7.73
C GLU A 80 7.19 43.45 -6.29
N GLN A 81 8.09 42.63 -5.74
CA GLN A 81 8.69 42.85 -4.42
C GLN A 81 9.71 44.00 -4.43
N THR A 82 10.12 44.46 -5.60
CA THR A 82 10.95 45.67 -5.74
C THR A 82 10.13 46.91 -5.37
N SER A 83 10.73 47.81 -4.61
CA SER A 83 10.14 49.08 -4.19
C SER A 83 9.64 49.88 -5.40
N ARG A 84 8.68 50.78 -5.17
CA ARG A 84 8.15 51.63 -6.25
C ARG A 84 9.25 52.48 -6.88
N GLY A 85 10.19 53.00 -6.07
CA GLY A 85 11.33 53.79 -6.54
C GLY A 85 12.29 52.94 -7.38
N GLY A 86 12.68 51.76 -6.88
CA GLY A 86 13.58 50.88 -7.61
C GLY A 86 12.99 50.36 -8.93
N ARG A 87 11.68 50.12 -8.99
CA ARG A 87 10.98 49.78 -10.24
C ARG A 87 11.06 50.92 -11.25
N GLN A 88 10.78 52.15 -10.83
CA GLN A 88 10.86 53.32 -11.71
C GLN A 88 12.28 53.55 -12.23
N GLU A 89 13.30 53.35 -11.38
CA GLU A 89 14.69 53.50 -11.78
C GLU A 89 15.12 52.43 -12.80
N LEU A 90 14.75 51.16 -12.58
CA LEU A 90 15.02 50.08 -13.51
C LEU A 90 14.27 50.24 -14.84
N GLU A 91 13.00 50.64 -14.80
CA GLU A 91 12.20 50.91 -16.00
C GLU A 91 12.81 52.06 -16.82
N ALA A 92 13.18 53.18 -16.17
CA ALA A 92 13.84 54.30 -16.84
C ALA A 92 15.20 53.92 -17.44
N MET A 93 15.95 53.03 -16.78
CA MET A 93 17.22 52.52 -17.30
C MET A 93 17.00 51.67 -18.55
N LEU A 94 16.03 50.74 -18.52
CA LEU A 94 15.70 49.88 -19.64
C LEU A 94 15.13 50.67 -20.84
N ASP A 95 14.28 51.66 -20.57
CA ASP A 95 13.70 52.54 -21.59
C ASP A 95 14.78 53.31 -22.36
N GLY A 96 15.86 53.72 -21.67
CA GLY A 96 17.03 54.36 -22.28
C GLY A 96 17.75 53.48 -23.32
N TYR A 97 17.52 52.17 -23.30
CA TYR A 97 18.01 51.20 -24.29
C TYR A 97 16.89 50.61 -25.16
N GLN A 98 15.69 51.17 -25.12
CA GLN A 98 14.49 50.69 -25.84
C GLN A 98 14.06 49.27 -25.42
N LEU A 99 14.32 48.90 -24.18
CA LEU A 99 13.95 47.60 -23.60
C LEU A 99 12.75 47.77 -22.68
N LYS A 100 11.81 46.82 -22.71
CA LYS A 100 10.63 46.82 -21.84
C LYS A 100 10.66 45.63 -20.91
N ALA A 101 10.32 45.86 -19.65
CA ALA A 101 10.13 44.81 -18.66
C ALA A 101 8.64 44.67 -18.29
N LYS A 102 8.25 43.44 -17.94
CA LYS A 102 6.94 43.15 -17.36
C LYS A 102 7.09 42.90 -15.87
N GLN A 103 6.27 43.57 -15.06
CA GLN A 103 6.19 43.27 -13.63
C GLN A 103 5.54 41.90 -13.41
N VAL A 104 6.10 41.12 -12.50
CA VAL A 104 5.63 39.77 -12.16
C VAL A 104 5.63 39.55 -10.67
N ARG A 105 4.58 38.88 -10.19
CA ARG A 105 4.51 38.33 -8.83
C ARG A 105 5.67 37.37 -8.62
N THR A 106 6.33 37.53 -7.48
CA THR A 106 7.47 36.69 -7.08
C THR A 106 7.44 36.46 -5.59
N CYS A 107 7.86 35.26 -5.20
CA CYS A 107 7.92 34.88 -3.79
C CYS A 107 9.01 35.66 -3.05
N ARG A 108 8.74 36.08 -1.81
CA ARG A 108 9.68 36.85 -0.99
C ARG A 108 10.99 36.10 -0.75
N ILE A 109 10.90 34.79 -0.50
CA ILE A 109 12.05 33.88 -0.32
C ILE A 109 12.93 33.82 -1.58
N CYS A 110 12.32 33.83 -2.77
CA CYS A 110 13.00 33.81 -4.06
C CYS A 110 13.78 35.10 -4.25
N ALA A 111 13.06 36.21 -4.07
CA ALA A 111 13.53 37.56 -4.28
C ALA A 111 14.72 37.86 -3.37
N GLY A 112 14.58 37.63 -2.06
CA GLY A 112 15.66 37.84 -1.08
C GLY A 112 16.89 36.96 -1.30
N LYS A 113 16.75 35.77 -1.89
CA LYS A 113 17.87 34.88 -2.23
C LYS A 113 18.40 35.08 -3.66
N GLY A 114 17.96 36.12 -4.38
CA GLY A 114 18.36 36.39 -5.76
C GLY A 114 18.08 35.22 -6.71
N ARG A 115 16.92 34.58 -6.53
CA ARG A 115 16.39 33.49 -7.36
C ARG A 115 15.12 33.98 -8.05
N TYR A 116 14.79 33.36 -9.18
CA TYR A 116 13.58 33.67 -9.91
C TYR A 116 12.79 32.40 -10.20
N SER A 117 11.56 32.35 -9.71
CA SER A 117 10.54 31.38 -10.06
C SER A 117 9.22 32.14 -10.15
N PRO A 118 8.49 32.06 -11.29
CA PRO A 118 7.25 32.80 -11.46
C PRO A 118 6.18 32.31 -10.49
N LEU A 119 5.52 33.24 -9.82
CA LEU A 119 4.37 32.95 -8.95
C LEU A 119 3.09 33.28 -9.72
N THR A 120 2.35 32.26 -10.16
CA THR A 120 1.02 32.45 -10.75
C THR A 120 -0.05 32.11 -9.72
N SER A 121 -1.31 32.44 -9.99
CA SER A 121 -2.42 31.99 -9.14
C SER A 121 -2.56 30.48 -9.09
N GLU A 122 -2.08 29.77 -10.13
CA GLU A 122 -2.16 28.31 -10.23
C GLU A 122 -0.99 27.60 -9.54
N THR A 123 0.19 28.23 -9.48
CA THR A 123 1.40 27.63 -8.89
C THR A 123 1.75 28.18 -7.52
N ALA A 124 0.98 29.13 -7.01
CA ALA A 124 1.21 29.71 -5.70
C ALA A 124 0.87 28.69 -4.61
N ILE A 125 1.78 28.54 -3.66
CA ILE A 125 1.60 27.69 -2.48
C ILE A 125 1.46 28.59 -1.27
N GLU A 126 0.42 28.37 -0.48
CA GLU A 126 0.18 29.04 0.80
C GLU A 126 1.24 28.61 1.82
N ALA A 127 1.84 29.59 2.50
CA ALA A 127 2.80 29.37 3.56
C ALA A 127 2.69 30.51 4.59
N ASP A 128 2.26 30.17 5.81
CA ASP A 128 1.89 31.13 6.85
C ASP A 128 0.92 32.20 6.31
N ASP A 129 1.28 33.48 6.38
CA ASP A 129 0.46 34.61 5.92
C ASP A 129 0.84 35.07 4.49
N GLU A 130 1.61 34.29 3.72
CA GLU A 130 2.03 34.65 2.37
C GLU A 130 1.91 33.51 1.34
N HIS A 131 2.15 33.85 0.07
CA HIS A 131 2.22 32.87 -1.01
C HIS A 131 3.66 32.75 -1.53
N ILE A 132 4.14 31.52 -1.63
CA ILE A 132 5.47 31.20 -2.11
C ILE A 132 5.44 30.34 -3.37
N CYS A 133 6.56 30.30 -4.11
CA CYS A 133 6.64 29.48 -5.31
C CYS A 133 6.90 28.00 -4.93
N PRO A 134 6.61 27.05 -5.84
CA PRO A 134 6.81 25.63 -5.58
C PRO A 134 8.26 25.30 -5.19
N ASP A 135 9.25 25.88 -5.86
CA ASP A 135 10.66 25.63 -5.54
C ASP A 135 11.06 26.08 -4.12
N CYS A 136 10.44 27.14 -3.60
CA CYS A 136 10.72 27.60 -2.25
C CYS A 136 9.99 26.75 -1.21
N ALA A 137 8.73 26.38 -1.48
CA ALA A 137 7.97 25.48 -0.62
C ALA A 137 8.64 24.10 -0.51
N LYS A 138 9.00 23.49 -1.65
CA LYS A 138 9.71 22.20 -1.69
C LYS A 138 10.99 22.22 -0.86
N ARG A 139 11.82 23.25 -1.01
CA ARG A 139 13.05 23.39 -0.22
C ARG A 139 12.81 23.55 1.27
N GLU A 140 11.71 24.16 1.67
CA GLU A 140 11.36 24.28 3.09
C GLU A 140 10.89 22.93 3.63
N LEU A 141 10.04 22.23 2.88
CA LEU A 141 9.59 20.87 3.20
C LEU A 141 10.76 19.87 3.25
N GLU A 142 11.69 19.93 2.29
CA GLU A 142 12.92 19.13 2.26
C GLU A 142 13.77 19.36 3.52
N ARG A 143 13.88 20.60 3.99
CA ARG A 143 14.67 20.90 5.21
C ARG A 143 14.07 20.22 6.42
N GLU A 144 12.76 20.28 6.58
CA GLU A 144 12.07 19.61 7.68
C GLU A 144 12.14 18.08 7.55
N ALA A 145 11.90 17.55 6.35
CA ALA A 145 12.01 16.12 6.08
C ALA A 145 13.42 15.57 6.35
N ASN A 146 14.46 16.35 6.02
CA ASN A 146 15.85 16.02 6.34
C ASN A 146 16.12 16.05 7.85
N TYR A 147 15.59 17.05 8.55
CA TYR A 147 15.72 17.14 10.01
C TYR A 147 15.13 15.91 10.71
N ARG A 148 14.02 15.38 10.21
CA ARG A 148 13.37 14.15 10.69
C ARG A 148 13.95 12.84 10.13
N GLY A 149 14.96 12.91 9.26
CA GLY A 149 15.63 11.73 8.72
C GLY A 149 14.77 10.87 7.77
N LEU A 150 13.80 11.46 7.07
CA LEU A 150 12.95 10.73 6.11
C LEU A 150 13.75 10.17 4.94
N ARG A 151 13.34 9.01 4.40
CA ARG A 151 13.95 8.40 3.19
C ARG A 151 13.54 9.14 1.92
N SER A 152 14.26 8.95 0.82
CA SER A 152 13.99 9.64 -0.47
C SER A 152 12.56 9.46 -0.96
N GLY A 153 12.05 8.22 -1.06
CA GLY A 153 10.68 7.99 -1.56
C GLY A 153 9.58 8.63 -0.71
N ALA A 154 9.80 8.81 0.60
CA ALA A 154 8.87 9.55 1.46
C ALA A 154 8.86 11.05 1.14
N ARG A 155 10.02 11.61 0.76
CA ARG A 155 10.15 13.02 0.37
C ARG A 155 9.49 13.27 -0.97
N ASP A 156 9.68 12.37 -1.93
CA ASP A 156 9.08 12.47 -3.26
C ASP A 156 7.55 12.55 -3.15
N ARG A 157 6.94 11.67 -2.33
CA ARG A 157 5.49 11.71 -2.07
C ARG A 157 5.04 13.01 -1.38
N LEU A 158 5.82 13.53 -0.43
CA LEU A 158 5.51 14.79 0.24
C LEU A 158 5.58 15.98 -0.71
N GLU A 159 6.52 15.97 -1.66
CA GLU A 159 6.60 17.01 -2.70
C GLU A 159 5.43 16.96 -3.69
N GLU A 160 4.97 15.76 -4.06
CA GLU A 160 3.77 15.59 -4.87
C GLU A 160 2.55 16.16 -4.17
N LEU A 161 2.33 15.76 -2.91
CA LEU A 161 1.23 16.28 -2.08
C LEU A 161 1.31 17.80 -1.93
N LEU A 162 2.50 18.36 -1.74
CA LEU A 162 2.68 19.81 -1.62
C LEU A 162 2.21 20.56 -2.88
N VAL A 163 2.48 20.02 -4.06
CA VAL A 163 2.06 20.64 -5.32
C VAL A 163 0.56 20.44 -5.56
N GLU A 164 0.01 19.30 -5.20
CA GLU A 164 -1.41 18.99 -5.34
C GLU A 164 -2.29 19.82 -4.40
N VAL A 165 -1.88 19.96 -3.14
CA VAL A 165 -2.65 20.62 -2.09
C VAL A 165 -2.46 22.14 -2.13
N GLY A 166 -1.26 22.60 -2.47
CA GLY A 166 -0.95 24.03 -2.51
C GLY A 166 -0.85 24.71 -1.14
N ASP A 167 -0.73 23.95 -0.04
CA ASP A 167 -0.58 24.45 1.33
C ASP A 167 0.60 23.78 2.02
N LEU A 168 1.63 24.58 2.33
CA LEU A 168 2.85 24.10 2.96
C LEU A 168 2.62 23.65 4.40
N GLU A 169 1.87 24.41 5.19
CA GLU A 169 1.68 24.10 6.61
C GLU A 169 0.82 22.85 6.80
N ARG A 170 -0.22 22.70 5.97
CA ARG A 170 -1.07 21.50 5.97
C ARG A 170 -0.27 20.23 5.67
N VAL A 171 0.67 20.28 4.71
CA VAL A 171 1.55 19.14 4.40
C VAL A 171 2.62 18.93 5.48
N ARG A 172 3.22 20.00 6.03
CA ARG A 172 4.18 19.90 7.15
C ARG A 172 3.54 19.29 8.39
N ASN A 173 2.26 19.57 8.64
CA ASN A 173 1.52 18.98 9.74
C ASN A 173 1.47 17.45 9.70
N LEU A 174 1.52 16.82 8.52
CA LEU A 174 1.65 15.36 8.39
C LEU A 174 2.92 14.82 9.05
N LEU A 175 4.02 15.59 8.99
CA LEU A 175 5.28 15.23 9.62
C LEU A 175 5.19 15.26 11.15
N SER A 176 4.25 16.03 11.70
CA SER A 176 4.00 16.12 13.14
C SER A 176 3.00 15.08 13.68
N GLY A 177 2.66 14.07 12.87
CA GLY A 177 1.70 13.03 13.27
C GLY A 177 0.26 13.52 13.33
N GLN A 178 -0.07 14.59 12.59
CA GLN A 178 -1.47 14.96 12.35
C GLN A 178 -2.06 14.04 11.28
N LEU A 179 -3.32 13.67 11.50
CA LEU A 179 -4.04 12.67 10.72
C LEU A 179 -5.16 13.33 9.92
N ASP A 180 -4.78 14.19 8.97
CA ASP A 180 -5.69 14.75 7.97
C ASP A 180 -6.12 13.61 7.02
N PRO A 181 -7.41 13.21 7.01
CA PRO A 181 -7.86 12.08 6.20
C PRO A 181 -7.64 12.29 4.70
N GLU A 182 -7.78 13.52 4.19
CA GLU A 182 -7.63 13.81 2.76
C GLU A 182 -6.17 13.63 2.33
N LEU A 183 -5.23 14.06 3.17
CA LEU A 183 -3.80 14.00 2.86
C LEU A 183 -3.17 12.64 3.17
N THR A 184 -3.69 11.94 4.18
CA THR A 184 -3.17 10.62 4.54
C THR A 184 -3.73 9.53 3.63
N LYS A 185 -4.87 9.74 2.95
CA LYS A 185 -5.44 8.76 2.03
C LYS A 185 -4.48 8.51 0.87
N PHE A 186 -4.04 7.27 0.77
CA PHE A 186 -3.19 6.79 -0.33
C PHE A 186 -4.06 6.38 -1.51
N ASP A 187 -5.10 5.57 -1.23
CA ASP A 187 -6.13 5.20 -2.20
C ASP A 187 -7.37 4.61 -1.50
N GLU A 188 -8.35 4.22 -2.32
CA GLU A 188 -9.58 3.57 -1.91
C GLU A 188 -9.81 2.35 -2.78
N ILE A 189 -10.08 1.22 -2.13
CA ILE A 189 -10.58 0.02 -2.79
C ILE A 189 -12.10 0.12 -2.74
N SER A 190 -12.70 0.36 -3.90
CA SER A 190 -14.15 0.50 -4.05
C SER A 190 -14.90 -0.73 -3.56
N ALA A 191 -16.15 -0.52 -3.17
CA ALA A 191 -17.07 -1.63 -2.96
C ALA A 191 -17.36 -2.28 -4.32
N THR A 192 -17.13 -3.59 -4.42
CA THR A 192 -17.62 -4.42 -5.53
C THR A 192 -18.87 -5.12 -5.05
N THR A 193 -19.96 -5.01 -5.81
CA THR A 193 -21.18 -5.80 -5.65
C THR A 193 -21.44 -6.43 -7.00
N ASP A 194 -20.94 -7.65 -7.20
CA ASP A 194 -21.33 -8.45 -8.35
C ASP A 194 -22.66 -9.13 -8.00
N ASP A 195 -23.69 -8.91 -8.80
CA ASP A 195 -24.96 -9.62 -8.65
C ASP A 195 -24.74 -11.08 -9.10
N ILE A 196 -24.74 -12.00 -8.14
CA ILE A 196 -24.59 -13.44 -8.37
C ILE A 196 -25.92 -14.11 -8.05
N ASP A 197 -26.38 -14.96 -8.98
CA ASP A 197 -27.49 -15.86 -8.73
C ASP A 197 -27.04 -16.91 -7.72
N LEU A 198 -27.59 -16.83 -6.51
CA LEU A 198 -27.22 -17.75 -5.43
C LEU A 198 -27.86 -19.12 -5.66
N VAL A 199 -27.07 -20.16 -5.51
CA VAL A 199 -27.54 -21.55 -5.63
C VAL A 199 -28.26 -21.95 -4.33
N PRO A 200 -29.55 -22.34 -4.39
CA PRO A 200 -30.25 -22.86 -3.22
C PRO A 200 -29.64 -24.18 -2.76
N THR A 201 -29.49 -24.36 -1.45
CA THR A 201 -28.89 -25.60 -0.89
C THR A 201 -29.73 -26.84 -1.23
N ALA A 202 -31.04 -26.67 -1.37
CA ALA A 202 -31.98 -27.72 -1.78
C ALA A 202 -31.79 -28.23 -3.22
N GLU A 203 -31.08 -27.48 -4.08
CA GLU A 203 -30.80 -27.87 -5.46
C GLU A 203 -29.47 -28.63 -5.63
N LEU A 204 -28.69 -28.75 -4.55
CA LEU A 204 -27.39 -29.43 -4.59
C LEU A 204 -27.54 -30.95 -4.71
N ASP A 205 -26.89 -31.53 -5.72
CA ASP A 205 -26.81 -32.98 -5.94
C ASP A 205 -25.65 -33.59 -5.13
N VAL A 206 -25.75 -33.51 -3.80
CA VAL A 206 -24.76 -34.03 -2.84
C VAL A 206 -25.33 -35.19 -2.02
N HIS A 207 -24.46 -35.92 -1.32
CA HIS A 207 -24.84 -37.01 -0.43
C HIS A 207 -25.86 -36.54 0.63
N PRO A 208 -26.93 -37.32 0.94
CA PRO A 208 -27.99 -36.88 1.86
C PRO A 208 -27.50 -36.43 3.25
N ASP A 209 -26.46 -37.09 3.78
CA ASP A 209 -25.90 -36.71 5.08
C ASP A 209 -25.17 -35.36 5.04
N LEU A 210 -24.61 -34.98 3.89
CA LEU A 210 -24.06 -33.64 3.67
C LEU A 210 -25.17 -32.61 3.45
N THR A 211 -26.26 -32.98 2.75
CA THR A 211 -27.44 -32.11 2.63
C THR A 211 -27.98 -31.72 4.01
N ALA A 212 -28.04 -32.67 4.96
CA ALA A 212 -28.52 -32.42 6.32
C ALA A 212 -27.69 -31.37 7.09
N SER A 213 -26.36 -31.34 6.90
CA SER A 213 -25.52 -30.32 7.54
C SER A 213 -25.65 -28.94 6.89
N LEU A 214 -26.16 -28.88 5.65
CA LEU A 214 -26.42 -27.65 4.91
C LEU A 214 -27.82 -27.07 5.16
N GLU A 215 -28.76 -27.81 5.75
CA GLU A 215 -30.14 -27.35 6.02
C GLU A 215 -30.23 -26.10 6.90
N GLN A 216 -29.14 -25.74 7.59
CA GLN A 216 -29.03 -24.49 8.33
C GLN A 216 -28.89 -23.25 7.43
N PHE A 217 -28.71 -23.43 6.11
CA PHE A 217 -28.57 -22.38 5.10
C PHE A 217 -29.60 -22.57 3.98
N ASP A 218 -30.29 -21.50 3.59
CA ASP A 218 -31.22 -21.53 2.46
C ASP A 218 -30.48 -21.50 1.10
N GLU A 219 -29.40 -20.71 1.02
CA GLU A 219 -28.62 -20.45 -0.20
C GLU A 219 -27.12 -20.47 0.09
N LEU A 220 -26.33 -20.88 -0.91
CA LEU A 220 -24.88 -20.80 -0.88
C LEU A 220 -24.40 -19.34 -1.00
N LEU A 221 -23.23 -19.03 -0.41
CA LEU A 221 -22.58 -17.73 -0.61
C LEU A 221 -22.10 -17.58 -2.06
N PRO A 222 -21.92 -16.35 -2.58
CA PRO A 222 -21.68 -16.14 -4.01
C PRO A 222 -20.49 -16.93 -4.57
N VAL A 223 -19.34 -16.97 -3.87
CA VAL A 223 -18.18 -17.75 -4.32
C VAL A 223 -18.43 -19.27 -4.32
N GLN A 224 -19.29 -19.74 -3.40
CA GLN A 224 -19.68 -21.16 -3.33
C GLN A 224 -20.64 -21.51 -4.47
N SER A 225 -21.61 -20.63 -4.75
CA SER A 225 -22.51 -20.75 -5.90
C SER A 225 -21.74 -20.79 -7.22
N LEU A 226 -20.82 -19.84 -7.44
CA LEU A 226 -19.96 -19.83 -8.63
C LEU A 226 -19.15 -21.12 -8.76
N ALA A 227 -18.58 -21.64 -7.67
CA ALA A 227 -17.83 -22.89 -7.70
C ALA A 227 -18.71 -24.06 -8.17
N VAL A 228 -19.91 -24.21 -7.58
CA VAL A 228 -20.88 -25.26 -7.93
C VAL A 228 -21.31 -25.15 -9.39
N GLU A 229 -21.72 -23.96 -9.85
CA GLU A 229 -22.14 -23.73 -11.23
C GLU A 229 -21.04 -24.02 -12.26
N ASN A 230 -19.78 -23.81 -11.86
CA ASN A 230 -18.61 -24.10 -12.68
C ASN A 230 -18.09 -25.54 -12.51
N GLY A 231 -18.93 -26.45 -11.99
CA GLY A 231 -18.69 -27.89 -12.00
C GLY A 231 -17.88 -28.43 -10.82
N LEU A 232 -17.91 -27.75 -9.65
CA LEU A 232 -17.29 -28.26 -8.42
C LEU A 232 -17.78 -29.68 -8.10
N LEU A 233 -19.09 -29.93 -8.18
CA LEU A 233 -19.69 -31.25 -7.91
C LEU A 233 -19.58 -32.23 -9.11
N SER A 234 -18.94 -31.82 -10.20
CA SER A 234 -18.67 -32.64 -11.38
C SER A 234 -17.18 -32.96 -11.52
N SER A 235 -16.47 -33.02 -10.39
CA SER A 235 -15.05 -33.35 -10.29
C SER A 235 -14.11 -32.45 -11.11
N ARG A 236 -14.48 -31.17 -11.34
CA ARG A 236 -13.58 -30.22 -12.00
C ARG A 236 -12.59 -29.62 -11.03
N ASP A 237 -11.33 -29.52 -11.47
CA ASP A 237 -10.29 -28.84 -10.73
C ASP A 237 -10.52 -27.33 -10.74
N GLN A 238 -10.46 -26.70 -9.57
CA GLN A 238 -10.79 -25.27 -9.42
C GLN A 238 -9.77 -24.55 -8.53
N LEU A 239 -9.39 -23.34 -8.93
CA LEU A 239 -8.69 -22.36 -8.11
C LEU A 239 -9.70 -21.30 -7.65
N ILE A 240 -10.03 -21.31 -6.36
CA ILE A 240 -10.97 -20.39 -5.73
C ILE A 240 -10.19 -19.22 -5.14
N VAL A 241 -10.35 -18.03 -5.73
CA VAL A 241 -9.76 -16.78 -5.24
C VAL A 241 -10.86 -15.90 -4.71
N SER A 242 -10.83 -15.63 -3.41
CA SER A 242 -11.75 -14.65 -2.80
C SER A 242 -11.18 -14.05 -1.52
N ALA A 243 -11.82 -13.01 -1.00
CA ALA A 243 -11.48 -12.43 0.29
C ALA A 243 -11.57 -13.47 1.44
N THR A 244 -10.91 -13.21 2.57
CA THR A 244 -11.11 -14.03 3.77
C THR A 244 -12.53 -13.83 4.31
N ALA A 245 -13.11 -14.88 4.91
CA ALA A 245 -14.48 -14.92 5.43
C ALA A 245 -15.64 -14.94 4.39
N THR A 246 -15.36 -15.27 3.13
CA THR A 246 -16.38 -15.52 2.08
C THR A 246 -16.85 -16.99 2.02
N GLY A 247 -16.43 -17.84 2.97
CA GLY A 247 -16.85 -19.24 3.03
C GLY A 247 -16.10 -20.20 2.10
N LYS A 248 -14.84 -19.88 1.71
CA LYS A 248 -13.98 -20.77 0.88
C LYS A 248 -13.83 -22.19 1.42
N THR A 249 -13.81 -22.38 2.75
CA THR A 249 -13.66 -23.72 3.34
C THR A 249 -14.80 -24.64 2.88
N LEU A 250 -16.05 -24.17 2.91
CA LEU A 250 -17.21 -24.96 2.50
C LEU A 250 -17.11 -25.42 1.04
N VAL A 251 -16.44 -24.68 0.15
CA VAL A 251 -16.18 -25.15 -1.22
C VAL A 251 -15.34 -26.43 -1.24
N GLY A 252 -14.30 -26.48 -0.40
CA GLY A 252 -13.48 -27.67 -0.24
C GLY A 252 -14.24 -28.82 0.43
N GLU A 253 -15.12 -28.52 1.38
CA GLU A 253 -15.97 -29.52 2.05
C GLU A 253 -17.00 -30.12 1.09
N LEU A 254 -17.71 -29.27 0.32
CA LEU A 254 -18.68 -29.72 -0.69
C LEU A 254 -18.06 -30.66 -1.72
N ALA A 255 -16.82 -30.40 -2.15
CA ALA A 255 -16.14 -31.29 -3.08
C ALA A 255 -15.65 -32.58 -2.40
N GLY A 256 -14.96 -32.45 -1.25
CA GLY A 256 -14.25 -33.58 -0.66
C GLY A 256 -15.10 -34.48 0.23
N ILE A 257 -15.99 -33.92 1.05
CA ILE A 257 -16.85 -34.69 1.96
C ILE A 257 -17.92 -35.43 1.16
N ASP A 258 -18.50 -34.80 0.13
CA ASP A 258 -19.47 -35.44 -0.76
C ASP A 258 -18.90 -36.72 -1.38
N ARG A 259 -17.69 -36.63 -1.96
CA ARG A 259 -16.99 -37.77 -2.57
C ARG A 259 -16.60 -38.82 -1.54
N ALA A 260 -16.13 -38.41 -0.35
CA ALA A 260 -15.82 -39.34 0.73
C ALA A 260 -17.05 -40.15 1.18
N LEU A 261 -18.20 -39.49 1.36
CA LEU A 261 -19.46 -40.14 1.73
C LEU A 261 -19.98 -41.07 0.62
N LYS A 262 -19.79 -40.70 -0.66
CA LYS A 262 -20.13 -41.54 -1.81
C LYS A 262 -19.16 -42.72 -2.01
N GLY A 263 -18.05 -42.77 -1.26
CA GLY A 263 -17.02 -43.80 -1.39
C GLY A 263 -16.13 -43.63 -2.63
N GLU A 264 -16.04 -42.41 -3.17
CA GLU A 264 -15.28 -42.05 -4.38
C GLU A 264 -13.85 -41.58 -4.05
N GLY A 265 -13.29 -42.15 -2.98
CA GLY A 265 -11.97 -41.81 -2.44
C GLY A 265 -12.01 -40.82 -1.28
N LYS A 266 -10.90 -40.74 -0.55
CA LYS A 266 -10.76 -39.90 0.64
C LYS A 266 -10.41 -38.45 0.30
N MET A 267 -10.64 -37.57 1.28
CA MET A 267 -10.34 -36.16 1.23
C MET A 267 -9.01 -35.84 1.94
N LEU A 268 -8.11 -35.14 1.26
CA LEU A 268 -6.94 -34.50 1.88
C LEU A 268 -7.20 -33.00 2.01
N PHE A 269 -7.20 -32.46 3.23
CA PHE A 269 -7.32 -31.01 3.45
C PHE A 269 -6.00 -30.45 3.98
N LEU A 270 -5.30 -29.69 3.14
CA LEU A 270 -3.93 -29.25 3.37
C LEU A 270 -3.87 -27.77 3.74
N VAL A 271 -3.18 -27.46 4.84
CA VAL A 271 -3.04 -26.09 5.36
C VAL A 271 -1.57 -25.74 5.67
N PRO A 272 -1.18 -24.46 5.67
CA PRO A 272 0.23 -24.07 5.84
C PRO A 272 0.74 -24.17 7.29
N LEU A 273 -0.14 -24.15 8.29
CA LEU A 273 0.24 -24.03 9.70
C LEU A 273 -0.38 -25.14 10.56
N VAL A 274 0.40 -25.63 11.53
CA VAL A 274 -0.05 -26.64 12.51
C VAL A 274 -1.28 -26.16 13.29
N ALA A 275 -1.36 -24.87 13.62
CA ALA A 275 -2.51 -24.32 14.34
C ALA A 275 -3.80 -24.42 13.51
N LEU A 276 -3.72 -24.13 12.21
CA LEU A 276 -4.86 -24.27 11.29
C LEU A 276 -5.21 -25.74 11.09
N ALA A 277 -4.22 -26.64 11.06
CA ALA A 277 -4.46 -28.08 10.90
C ALA A 277 -5.21 -28.65 12.12
N ASN A 278 -4.83 -28.25 13.33
CA ASN A 278 -5.55 -28.67 14.54
C ASN A 278 -6.97 -28.11 14.57
N GLN A 279 -7.15 -26.82 14.23
CA GLN A 279 -8.48 -26.23 14.15
C GLN A 279 -9.36 -26.97 13.13
N LYS A 280 -8.86 -27.20 11.91
CA LYS A 280 -9.62 -27.92 10.89
C LYS A 280 -9.90 -29.37 11.26
N HIS A 281 -8.96 -30.05 11.91
CA HIS A 281 -9.24 -31.38 12.43
C HIS A 281 -10.35 -31.36 13.49
N GLU A 282 -10.34 -30.40 14.43
CA GLU A 282 -11.43 -30.23 15.40
C GLU A 282 -12.76 -29.97 14.68
N ASP A 283 -12.81 -28.98 13.77
CA ASP A 283 -14.00 -28.65 12.97
C ASP A 283 -14.54 -29.90 12.22
N PHE A 284 -13.71 -30.60 11.45
CA PHE A 284 -14.11 -31.80 10.71
C PHE A 284 -14.53 -32.97 11.62
N THR A 285 -13.90 -33.12 12.79
CA THR A 285 -14.27 -34.17 13.74
C THR A 285 -15.64 -33.89 14.35
N ASP A 286 -15.89 -32.63 14.71
CA ASP A 286 -17.14 -32.20 15.33
C ASP A 286 -18.31 -32.27 14.32
N ASP A 287 -18.07 -31.91 13.05
CA ASP A 287 -19.11 -31.85 12.02
C ASP A 287 -19.38 -33.20 11.33
N TYR A 288 -18.35 -34.05 11.14
CA TYR A 288 -18.46 -35.26 10.31
C TYR A 288 -17.92 -36.54 10.99
N GLY A 289 -17.39 -36.48 12.21
CA GLY A 289 -16.75 -37.61 12.88
C GLY A 289 -17.67 -38.79 13.21
N ASP A 290 -19.00 -38.59 13.21
CA ASP A 290 -19.98 -39.66 13.35
C ASP A 290 -20.21 -40.45 12.04
N LEU A 291 -19.77 -39.89 10.89
CA LEU A 291 -19.99 -40.42 9.54
C LEU A 291 -18.70 -40.88 8.86
N LEU A 292 -17.58 -40.19 9.11
CA LEU A 292 -16.29 -40.37 8.44
C LEU A 292 -15.17 -40.46 9.48
N ASP A 293 -14.17 -41.30 9.20
CA ASP A 293 -12.95 -41.32 10.01
C ASP A 293 -12.08 -40.09 9.68
N VAL A 294 -11.80 -39.26 10.70
CA VAL A 294 -10.98 -38.04 10.55
C VAL A 294 -9.61 -38.23 11.22
N SER A 295 -8.55 -37.93 10.47
CA SER A 295 -7.16 -38.10 10.90
C SER A 295 -6.36 -36.83 10.68
N ILE A 296 -5.36 -36.57 11.53
CA ILE A 296 -4.48 -35.42 11.43
C ILE A 296 -3.02 -35.81 11.18
N ARG A 297 -2.36 -35.10 10.25
CA ARG A 297 -0.94 -35.24 9.95
C ARG A 297 -0.19 -33.92 10.01
N VAL A 298 0.44 -33.67 11.15
CA VAL A 298 1.39 -32.56 11.35
C VAL A 298 2.82 -33.09 11.50
N GLY A 299 3.84 -32.28 11.17
CA GLY A 299 5.26 -32.67 11.16
C GLY A 299 5.78 -33.32 12.47
N ALA A 300 6.99 -33.88 12.44
CA ALA A 300 7.53 -34.82 13.44
C ALA A 300 7.69 -34.31 14.91
N SER A 301 7.27 -33.10 15.26
CA SER A 301 7.39 -32.57 16.61
C SER A 301 6.13 -32.78 17.46
N ARG A 302 6.20 -33.82 18.31
CA ARG A 302 5.54 -33.89 19.63
C ARG A 302 4.00 -33.83 19.65
N ILE A 303 3.33 -34.84 19.12
CA ILE A 303 2.15 -35.35 19.84
C ILE A 303 2.68 -36.45 20.78
N ARG A 304 3.05 -36.02 21.99
CA ARG A 304 3.30 -36.90 23.14
C ARG A 304 2.02 -37.20 23.91
N ASP A 305 0.85 -36.87 23.36
CA ASP A 305 -0.44 -37.22 23.92
C ASP A 305 -1.02 -38.48 23.26
N SER A 306 -1.49 -39.33 24.14
CA SER A 306 -2.07 -40.65 23.94
C SER A 306 -3.47 -40.59 23.32
N GLY A 307 -3.56 -40.45 21.99
CA GLY A 307 -4.86 -40.49 21.28
C GLY A 307 -4.74 -40.60 19.76
N ASN A 308 -4.34 -39.52 19.09
CA ASN A 308 -4.42 -39.43 17.61
C ASN A 308 -3.12 -39.88 16.93
N ARG A 309 -2.97 -41.19 16.75
CA ARG A 309 -2.01 -41.71 15.77
C ARG A 309 -2.53 -41.38 14.38
N PHE A 310 -1.66 -40.80 13.55
CA PHE A 310 -1.95 -40.62 12.12
C PHE A 310 -2.35 -41.96 11.51
N ASP A 311 -3.60 -42.05 11.08
CA ASP A 311 -4.13 -43.15 10.29
C ASP A 311 -4.21 -42.72 8.82
N PRO A 312 -3.44 -43.35 7.91
CA PRO A 312 -3.59 -43.15 6.46
C PRO A 312 -4.91 -43.72 5.90
N GLY A 313 -5.56 -44.63 6.64
CA GLY A 313 -6.80 -45.29 6.25
C GLY A 313 -8.06 -44.42 6.36
N ALA A 314 -8.00 -43.34 7.16
CA ALA A 314 -9.10 -42.41 7.40
C ALA A 314 -9.70 -41.77 6.14
N ASP A 315 -11.01 -41.52 6.12
CA ASP A 315 -11.74 -40.94 5.00
C ASP A 315 -11.44 -39.45 4.80
N VAL A 316 -11.03 -38.76 5.86
CA VAL A 316 -10.58 -37.37 5.83
C VAL A 316 -9.23 -37.25 6.53
N ILE A 317 -8.23 -36.70 5.83
CA ILE A 317 -6.92 -36.42 6.40
C ILE A 317 -6.65 -34.92 6.34
N VAL A 318 -6.59 -34.29 7.52
CA VAL A 318 -6.18 -32.90 7.68
C VAL A 318 -4.67 -32.84 7.89
N GLY A 319 -3.95 -32.10 7.06
CA GLY A 319 -2.49 -32.13 7.05
C GLY A 319 -1.83 -30.77 6.90
N THR A 320 -0.69 -30.59 7.57
CA THR A 320 0.25 -29.54 7.13
C THR A 320 0.95 -29.96 5.85
N TYR A 321 1.34 -28.99 5.00
CA TYR A 321 2.13 -29.27 3.78
C TYR A 321 3.34 -30.19 4.08
N GLU A 322 4.15 -29.85 5.08
CA GLU A 322 5.32 -30.65 5.45
C GLU A 322 4.96 -32.01 6.06
N GLY A 323 3.81 -32.10 6.73
CA GLY A 323 3.32 -33.34 7.35
C GLY A 323 2.98 -34.40 6.31
N ILE A 324 2.26 -33.99 5.25
CA ILE A 324 1.89 -34.85 4.12
C ILE A 324 3.07 -35.09 3.20
N ASP A 325 3.89 -34.08 2.93
CA ASP A 325 5.12 -34.26 2.16
C ASP A 325 6.04 -35.32 2.78
N HIS A 326 6.19 -35.26 4.11
CA HIS A 326 6.92 -36.27 4.84
C HIS A 326 6.26 -37.66 4.70
N ALA A 327 4.93 -37.76 4.78
CA ALA A 327 4.23 -39.04 4.65
C ALA A 327 4.54 -39.69 3.30
N LEU A 328 4.38 -38.94 2.20
CA LEU A 328 4.71 -39.37 0.84
C LEU A 328 6.16 -39.83 0.71
N ARG A 329 7.12 -39.03 1.21
CA ARG A 329 8.56 -39.35 1.13
C ARG A 329 8.96 -40.58 1.95
N THR A 330 8.21 -40.90 3.00
CA THR A 330 8.44 -42.10 3.83
C THR A 330 7.69 -43.34 3.32
N GLY A 331 7.06 -43.26 2.15
CA GLY A 331 6.33 -44.38 1.54
C GLY A 331 5.07 -44.75 2.32
N LYS A 332 4.45 -43.79 3.02
CA LYS A 332 3.11 -43.99 3.57
C LYS A 332 2.13 -44.02 2.41
N ASP A 333 1.38 -45.10 2.33
CA ASP A 333 0.31 -45.24 1.37
C ASP A 333 -0.91 -44.47 1.88
N LEU A 334 -1.29 -43.42 1.17
CA LEU A 334 -2.51 -42.65 1.43
C LEU A 334 -3.74 -43.31 0.78
N ALA A 335 -3.56 -44.39 0.00
CA ALA A 335 -4.60 -45.08 -0.75
C ALA A 335 -5.37 -44.16 -1.72
N GLU A 336 -6.63 -44.49 -2.02
CA GLU A 336 -7.50 -43.85 -3.00
C GLU A 336 -7.89 -42.41 -2.61
N VAL A 337 -7.10 -41.43 -3.06
CA VAL A 337 -7.36 -40.00 -2.84
C VAL A 337 -8.35 -39.48 -3.89
N GLY A 338 -9.58 -39.20 -3.47
CA GLY A 338 -10.64 -38.67 -4.34
C GLY A 338 -10.62 -37.15 -4.45
N THR A 339 -10.16 -36.45 -3.40
CA THR A 339 -10.10 -34.98 -3.41
C THR A 339 -8.90 -34.46 -2.64
N VAL A 340 -8.22 -33.47 -3.20
CA VAL A 340 -7.18 -32.70 -2.53
C VAL A 340 -7.59 -31.24 -2.47
N VAL A 341 -7.78 -30.74 -1.26
CA VAL A 341 -7.99 -29.32 -0.97
C VAL A 341 -6.67 -28.72 -0.49
N ILE A 342 -6.18 -27.68 -1.15
CA ILE A 342 -5.00 -26.93 -0.73
C ILE A 342 -5.43 -25.54 -0.34
N ASP A 343 -5.53 -25.30 0.97
CA ASP A 343 -5.87 -24.00 1.51
C ASP A 343 -4.64 -23.09 1.55
N GLU A 344 -4.87 -21.78 1.39
CA GLU A 344 -3.85 -20.75 1.28
C GLU A 344 -2.78 -21.02 0.21
N VAL A 345 -3.19 -21.46 -0.98
CA VAL A 345 -2.28 -21.79 -2.09
C VAL A 345 -1.42 -20.61 -2.56
N HIS A 346 -1.81 -19.36 -2.24
CA HIS A 346 -1.01 -18.16 -2.47
C HIS A 346 0.40 -18.23 -1.86
N ASN A 347 0.63 -19.11 -0.86
CA ASN A 347 1.94 -19.42 -0.34
C ASN A 347 2.93 -19.96 -1.41
N LEU A 348 2.44 -20.41 -2.58
CA LEU A 348 3.28 -20.75 -3.74
C LEU A 348 4.12 -19.56 -4.23
N GLY A 349 3.61 -18.33 -4.07
CA GLY A 349 4.32 -17.11 -4.45
C GLY A 349 5.35 -16.62 -3.44
N GLU A 350 5.48 -17.27 -2.27
CA GLU A 350 6.45 -16.86 -1.24
C GLU A 350 7.86 -17.40 -1.53
N ASP A 351 8.87 -16.52 -1.49
CA ASP A 351 10.28 -16.87 -1.78
C ASP A 351 10.81 -18.04 -0.92
N ASP A 352 10.47 -18.06 0.38
CA ASP A 352 11.03 -19.02 1.34
C ASP A 352 10.32 -20.39 1.35
N ARG A 353 9.02 -20.43 1.00
CA ARG A 353 8.16 -21.62 1.18
C ARG A 353 7.50 -22.12 -0.10
N GLY A 354 7.38 -21.29 -1.14
CA GLY A 354 6.66 -21.63 -2.38
C GLY A 354 7.21 -22.87 -3.06
N HIS A 355 8.55 -22.99 -3.17
CA HIS A 355 9.21 -24.16 -3.75
C HIS A 355 8.91 -25.49 -3.01
N ARG A 356 8.57 -25.43 -1.71
CA ARG A 356 8.21 -26.62 -0.93
C ARG A 356 6.80 -27.07 -1.25
N LEU A 357 5.86 -26.11 -1.32
CA LEU A 357 4.48 -26.38 -1.70
C LEU A 357 4.40 -26.87 -3.15
N ASP A 358 5.08 -26.22 -4.09
CA ASP A 358 5.17 -26.66 -5.49
C ASP A 358 5.68 -28.11 -5.60
N GLY A 359 6.76 -28.41 -4.88
CA GLY A 359 7.28 -29.77 -4.81
C GLY A 359 6.30 -30.76 -4.19
N LEU A 360 5.53 -30.37 -3.18
CA LEU A 360 4.49 -31.20 -2.56
C LEU A 360 3.37 -31.49 -3.56
N VAL A 361 2.81 -30.45 -4.20
CA VAL A 361 1.75 -30.60 -5.21
C VAL A 361 2.21 -31.54 -6.32
N SER A 362 3.42 -31.32 -6.85
CA SER A 362 4.01 -32.19 -7.87
C SER A 362 4.13 -33.65 -7.41
N ARG A 363 4.60 -33.90 -6.18
CA ARG A 363 4.73 -35.26 -5.64
C ARG A 363 3.38 -35.92 -5.40
N LEU A 364 2.39 -35.16 -4.95
CA LEU A 364 1.05 -35.67 -4.67
C LEU A 364 0.29 -35.97 -5.97
N LYS A 365 0.38 -35.09 -6.99
CA LYS A 365 -0.11 -35.37 -8.35
C LYS A 365 0.51 -36.66 -8.91
N HIS A 366 1.83 -36.78 -8.84
CA HIS A 366 2.53 -37.99 -9.27
C HIS A 366 2.10 -39.26 -8.50
N TYR A 367 1.87 -39.13 -7.18
CA TYR A 367 1.36 -40.22 -6.36
C TYR A 367 -0.04 -40.65 -6.81
N CYS A 368 -0.98 -39.72 -6.98
CA CYS A 368 -2.33 -40.01 -7.45
C CYS A 368 -2.33 -40.65 -8.84
N GLU A 369 -1.56 -40.10 -9.79
CA GLU A 369 -1.40 -40.66 -11.14
C GLU A 369 -0.84 -42.09 -11.12
N THR A 370 0.17 -42.36 -10.30
CA THR A 370 0.81 -43.68 -10.21
C THR A 370 -0.10 -44.73 -9.60
N ASN A 371 -0.99 -44.32 -8.68
CA ASN A 371 -1.95 -45.20 -8.03
C ASN A 371 -3.31 -45.25 -8.76
N GLY A 372 -3.46 -44.54 -9.88
CA GLY A 372 -4.69 -44.54 -10.68
C GLY A 372 -5.88 -43.88 -9.98
N CYS A 373 -5.63 -42.91 -9.09
CA CYS A 373 -6.69 -42.19 -8.39
C CYS A 373 -7.40 -41.22 -9.34
N ASP A 374 -8.73 -41.17 -9.24
CA ASP A 374 -9.55 -40.12 -9.87
C ASP A 374 -9.63 -38.91 -8.93
N THR A 375 -8.56 -38.11 -8.87
CA THR A 375 -8.43 -37.03 -7.89
C THR A 375 -8.90 -35.69 -8.44
N GLN A 376 -9.83 -35.05 -7.74
CA GLN A 376 -10.17 -33.64 -7.93
C GLN A 376 -9.27 -32.72 -7.09
N TRP A 377 -8.82 -31.62 -7.67
CA TRP A 377 -7.97 -30.62 -7.03
C TRP A 377 -8.71 -29.30 -6.80
N VAL A 378 -8.87 -28.92 -5.54
CA VAL A 378 -9.47 -27.64 -5.15
C VAL A 378 -8.43 -26.80 -4.44
N TYR A 379 -8.06 -25.68 -5.04
CA TYR A 379 -7.08 -24.75 -4.48
C TYR A 379 -7.81 -23.55 -3.91
N LEU A 380 -7.61 -23.22 -2.64
CA LEU A 380 -8.24 -22.08 -1.99
C LEU A 380 -7.19 -20.99 -1.76
N SER A 381 -7.51 -19.77 -2.17
CA SER A 381 -6.59 -18.63 -2.07
C SER A 381 -7.30 -17.39 -1.54
N ALA A 382 -6.60 -16.61 -0.71
CA ALA A 382 -6.87 -15.19 -0.59
C ALA A 382 -6.62 -14.47 -1.94
N THR A 383 -7.04 -13.21 -2.02
CA THR A 383 -6.83 -12.33 -3.18
C THR A 383 -5.35 -12.29 -3.58
N VAL A 384 -5.02 -12.64 -4.82
CA VAL A 384 -3.65 -12.67 -5.36
C VAL A 384 -3.57 -11.88 -6.66
N GLY A 385 -2.52 -11.07 -6.83
CA GLY A 385 -2.41 -10.19 -8.00
C GLY A 385 -2.28 -10.90 -9.35
N ASN A 386 -1.89 -12.17 -9.36
CA ASN A 386 -1.66 -12.96 -10.58
C ASN A 386 -2.48 -14.27 -10.60
N ALA A 387 -3.76 -14.22 -10.20
CA ALA A 387 -4.64 -15.39 -10.12
C ALA A 387 -4.68 -16.22 -11.42
N GLY A 388 -4.79 -15.57 -12.58
CA GLY A 388 -4.84 -16.25 -13.88
C GLY A 388 -3.57 -17.03 -14.23
N GLN A 389 -2.39 -16.51 -13.88
CA GLN A 389 -1.14 -17.24 -14.09
C GLN A 389 -1.06 -18.47 -13.17
N LEU A 390 -1.54 -18.33 -11.93
CA LEU A 390 -1.55 -19.41 -10.96
C LEU A 390 -2.51 -20.53 -11.38
N SER A 391 -3.70 -20.19 -11.89
CA SER A 391 -4.66 -21.19 -12.39
C SER A 391 -4.13 -21.99 -13.57
N GLU A 392 -3.43 -21.34 -14.51
CA GLU A 392 -2.78 -22.00 -15.64
C GLU A 392 -1.69 -22.98 -15.19
N GLN A 393 -0.88 -22.60 -14.20
CA GLN A 393 0.17 -23.47 -13.64
C GLN A 393 -0.39 -24.68 -12.89
N LEU A 394 -1.51 -24.50 -12.21
CA LEU A 394 -2.17 -25.55 -11.45
C LEU A 394 -3.04 -26.48 -12.32
N ASP A 395 -3.31 -26.08 -13.56
CA ASP A 395 -4.27 -26.70 -14.49
C ASP A 395 -5.69 -26.76 -13.89
N ALA A 396 -6.14 -25.62 -13.35
CA ALA A 396 -7.40 -25.51 -12.65
C ALA A 396 -8.25 -24.36 -13.21
N GLN A 397 -9.57 -24.52 -13.20
CA GLN A 397 -10.49 -23.44 -13.59
C GLN A 397 -10.46 -22.33 -12.52
N LEU A 398 -10.16 -21.10 -12.92
CA LEU A 398 -10.19 -19.95 -12.02
C LEU A 398 -11.62 -19.54 -11.69
N ILE A 399 -11.96 -19.54 -10.40
CA ILE A 399 -13.18 -18.95 -9.84
C ILE A 399 -12.74 -17.79 -8.95
N GLU A 400 -12.91 -16.57 -9.44
CA GLU A 400 -12.52 -15.36 -8.74
C GLU A 400 -13.77 -14.59 -8.33
N PHE A 401 -13.86 -14.27 -7.03
CA PHE A 401 -14.95 -13.47 -6.49
C PHE A 401 -14.42 -12.52 -5.41
N GLU A 402 -14.49 -11.22 -5.70
CA GLU A 402 -14.09 -10.16 -4.78
C GLU A 402 -15.27 -9.21 -4.49
N GLU A 403 -16.28 -9.68 -3.76
CA GLU A 403 -17.26 -8.76 -3.17
C GLU A 403 -16.66 -8.09 -1.93
N ARG A 404 -16.71 -6.75 -1.93
CA ARG A 404 -16.33 -5.93 -0.79
C ARG A 404 -17.51 -5.03 -0.47
N PRO A 405 -18.43 -5.45 0.42
CA PRO A 405 -19.63 -4.65 0.72
C PRO A 405 -19.29 -3.33 1.43
N VAL A 406 -18.08 -3.21 1.98
CA VAL A 406 -17.57 -2.00 2.62
C VAL A 406 -16.26 -1.59 1.92
N PRO A 407 -16.16 -0.36 1.37
CA PRO A 407 -14.94 0.11 0.75
C PRO A 407 -13.81 0.22 1.78
N ILE A 408 -12.58 0.04 1.33
CA ILE A 408 -11.40 0.13 2.19
C ILE A 408 -10.59 1.36 1.78
N GLU A 409 -10.52 2.34 2.67
CA GLU A 409 -9.56 3.44 2.53
C GLU A 409 -8.21 3.03 3.13
N ARG A 410 -7.14 3.20 2.36
CA ARG A 410 -5.78 2.97 2.86
C ARG A 410 -5.14 4.32 3.14
N HIS A 411 -4.63 4.48 4.35
CA HIS A 411 -3.98 5.72 4.78
C HIS A 411 -2.51 5.49 5.12
N VAL A 412 -1.67 6.45 4.74
CA VAL A 412 -0.24 6.51 5.06
C VAL A 412 0.05 7.82 5.79
N THR A 413 0.79 7.73 6.89
CA THR A 413 1.22 8.89 7.68
C THR A 413 2.68 8.73 8.11
N PHE A 414 3.30 9.85 8.46
CA PHE A 414 4.68 9.90 8.94
C PHE A 414 4.68 10.06 10.45
N ALA A 415 5.55 9.32 11.11
CA ALA A 415 5.63 9.29 12.56
C ALA A 415 7.04 8.94 13.02
N ASP A 416 7.59 9.74 13.91
CA ASP A 416 8.81 9.38 14.61
C ASP A 416 8.54 8.24 15.60
N GLY A 417 9.57 7.44 15.89
CA GLY A 417 9.42 6.22 16.70
C GLY A 417 8.75 6.44 18.06
N SER A 418 8.99 7.59 18.68
CA SER A 418 8.39 8.01 19.96
C SER A 418 6.92 8.41 19.84
N GLU A 419 6.50 8.95 18.69
CA GLU A 419 5.15 9.47 18.45
C GLU A 419 4.17 8.37 18.03
N LYS A 420 4.69 7.23 17.52
CA LYS A 420 3.87 6.15 16.96
C LYS A 420 2.75 5.70 17.89
N VAL A 421 3.03 5.50 19.17
CA VAL A 421 2.02 5.00 20.11
C VAL A 421 0.92 6.03 20.38
N ASP A 422 1.27 7.32 20.35
CA ASP A 422 0.28 8.39 20.53
C ASP A 422 -0.61 8.52 19.29
N ILE A 423 -0.05 8.31 18.10
CA ILE A 423 -0.80 8.24 16.84
C ILE A 423 -1.70 7.00 16.79
N GLU A 424 -1.18 5.82 17.17
CA GLU A 424 -1.95 4.57 17.31
C GLU A 424 -3.15 4.80 18.24
N ASN A 425 -2.95 5.46 19.39
CA ASN A 425 -4.03 5.80 20.33
C ASN A 425 -5.04 6.80 19.75
N LYS A 426 -4.60 7.82 18.99
CA LYS A 426 -5.52 8.74 18.27
C LYS A 426 -6.40 8.00 17.26
N LEU A 427 -5.82 7.04 16.52
CA LEU A 427 -6.55 6.22 15.55
C LEU A 427 -7.57 5.30 16.23
N VAL A 428 -7.17 4.64 17.32
CA VAL A 428 -8.07 3.79 18.12
C VAL A 428 -9.22 4.61 18.68
N ARG A 429 -8.95 5.80 19.24
CA ARG A 429 -9.99 6.72 19.71
C ARG A 429 -10.97 7.07 18.59
N ARG A 430 -10.46 7.50 17.43
CA ARG A 430 -11.28 7.87 16.27
C ARG A 430 -12.19 6.71 15.82
N ALA A 431 -11.67 5.48 15.79
CA ALA A 431 -12.44 4.30 15.40
C ALA A 431 -13.50 3.92 16.45
N TYR A 432 -13.12 3.88 17.73
CA TYR A 432 -13.99 3.41 18.81
C TYR A 432 -15.10 4.40 19.19
N ASP A 433 -14.83 5.70 19.06
CA ASP A 433 -15.83 6.74 19.35
C ASP A 433 -16.81 6.96 18.18
N ALA A 434 -16.45 6.52 16.97
CA ALA A 434 -17.35 6.48 15.84
C ALA A 434 -18.34 5.32 15.96
N LYS A 435 -19.59 5.55 15.53
CA LYS A 435 -20.61 4.50 15.39
C LYS A 435 -21.01 4.37 13.93
N SER A 436 -21.09 3.14 13.45
CA SER A 436 -21.61 2.84 12.12
C SER A 436 -23.11 3.14 12.04
N SER A 437 -23.64 3.18 10.81
CA SER A 437 -25.09 3.29 10.55
C SER A 437 -25.90 2.16 11.22
N LYS A 438 -25.27 1.02 11.50
CA LYS A 438 -25.86 -0.12 12.20
C LYS A 438 -25.68 -0.06 13.74
N GLY A 439 -25.09 1.01 14.27
CA GLY A 439 -24.95 1.25 15.71
C GLY A 439 -23.72 0.65 16.39
N TYR A 440 -22.91 -0.12 15.65
CA TYR A 440 -21.67 -0.74 16.15
C TYR A 440 -20.52 0.29 16.23
N ARG A 441 -19.69 0.19 17.27
CA ARG A 441 -18.44 0.96 17.38
C ARG A 441 -17.35 0.33 16.52
N GLY A 442 -16.36 1.12 16.11
CA GLY A 442 -15.19 0.58 15.42
C GLY A 442 -14.31 -0.26 16.35
N GLN A 443 -13.86 -1.40 15.84
CA GLN A 443 -12.82 -2.23 16.47
C GLN A 443 -11.48 -1.98 15.78
N THR A 444 -10.36 -2.18 16.48
CA THR A 444 -9.03 -1.89 15.94
C THR A 444 -8.04 -3.00 16.25
N ILE A 445 -7.32 -3.46 15.22
CA ILE A 445 -6.19 -4.39 15.34
C ILE A 445 -4.91 -3.61 15.02
N VAL A 446 -3.95 -3.58 15.95
CA VAL A 446 -2.66 -2.90 15.77
C VAL A 446 -1.56 -3.95 15.57
N PHE A 447 -1.02 -4.03 14.36
CA PHE A 447 0.09 -4.92 14.05
C PHE A 447 1.44 -4.33 14.44
N THR A 448 2.33 -5.17 15.01
CA THR A 448 3.68 -4.75 15.41
C THR A 448 4.69 -5.89 15.28
N ASN A 449 5.97 -5.55 15.18
CA ASN A 449 7.05 -6.48 14.86
C ASN A 449 7.70 -7.16 16.08
N SER A 450 7.33 -6.79 17.32
CA SER A 450 7.91 -7.41 18.50
C SER A 450 6.89 -7.65 19.60
N ARG A 451 7.04 -8.79 20.30
CA ARG A 451 6.21 -9.14 21.45
C ARG A 451 6.27 -8.06 22.53
N ARG A 452 7.46 -7.53 22.82
CA ARG A 452 7.66 -6.44 23.79
C ARG A 452 6.85 -5.20 23.42
N ARG A 453 6.88 -4.79 22.15
CA ARG A 453 6.13 -3.63 21.67
C ARG A 453 4.63 -3.86 21.70
N CYS A 454 4.15 -5.07 21.41
CA CYS A 454 2.73 -5.44 21.51
C CYS A 454 2.18 -5.15 22.92
N HIS A 455 2.92 -5.56 23.97
CA HIS A 455 2.59 -5.25 25.36
C HIS A 455 2.77 -3.77 25.73
N GLU A 456 3.69 -3.07 25.10
CA GLU A 456 3.89 -1.63 25.32
C GLU A 456 2.73 -0.80 24.76
N ILE A 457 2.29 -1.08 23.53
CA ILE A 457 1.16 -0.44 22.87
C ILE A 457 -0.10 -0.65 23.69
N SER A 458 -0.45 -1.91 23.99
CA SER A 458 -1.67 -2.24 24.73
C SER A 458 -1.76 -1.54 26.10
N ARG A 459 -0.63 -1.35 26.81
CA ARG A 459 -0.61 -0.62 28.09
C ARG A 459 -0.77 0.90 27.96
N ARG A 460 -0.48 1.46 26.78
CA ARG A 460 -0.54 2.91 26.51
C ARG A 460 -1.83 3.34 25.82
N LEU A 461 -2.60 2.41 25.26
CA LEU A 461 -3.92 2.69 24.71
C LEU A 461 -4.89 3.04 25.84
N GLU A 462 -5.77 4.00 25.58
CA GLU A 462 -6.76 4.47 26.57
C GLU A 462 -8.01 3.57 26.66
N TYR A 463 -8.24 2.76 25.62
CA TYR A 463 -9.37 1.85 25.53
C TYR A 463 -8.97 0.42 25.91
N SER A 464 -9.97 -0.41 26.21
CA SER A 464 -9.76 -1.83 26.48
C SER A 464 -8.99 -2.47 25.33
N SER A 465 -7.83 -3.05 25.62
CA SER A 465 -6.98 -3.69 24.64
C SER A 465 -6.29 -4.90 25.24
N ALA A 466 -5.89 -5.84 24.38
CA ALA A 466 -5.16 -7.03 24.78
C ALA A 466 -4.03 -7.34 23.78
N PRO A 467 -2.83 -7.71 24.25
CA PRO A 467 -1.76 -8.16 23.38
C PRO A 467 -2.06 -9.54 22.82
N TYR A 468 -1.71 -9.79 21.56
CA TYR A 468 -1.85 -11.09 20.88
C TYR A 468 -0.56 -11.45 20.14
N HIS A 469 0.09 -12.55 20.51
CA HIS A 469 1.29 -13.04 19.83
C HIS A 469 1.60 -14.52 20.15
N ALA A 470 2.44 -15.16 19.33
CA ALA A 470 2.82 -16.58 19.47
C ALA A 470 3.49 -16.99 20.80
N GLY A 471 3.99 -16.04 21.59
CA GLY A 471 4.53 -16.31 22.93
C GLY A 471 3.49 -16.45 24.05
N LEU A 472 2.20 -16.24 23.76
CA LEU A 472 1.11 -16.47 24.72
C LEU A 472 0.75 -17.96 24.73
N ASP A 473 0.28 -18.45 25.87
CA ASP A 473 -0.29 -19.81 25.91
C ASP A 473 -1.60 -19.90 25.12
N TYR A 474 -2.02 -21.12 24.81
CA TYR A 474 -3.22 -21.38 24.01
C TYR A 474 -4.50 -20.79 24.66
N GLY A 475 -4.67 -20.96 25.98
CA GLY A 475 -5.84 -20.46 26.69
C GLY A 475 -5.92 -18.94 26.70
N GLN A 476 -4.78 -18.25 26.83
CA GLN A 476 -4.70 -16.79 26.72
C GLN A 476 -5.10 -16.31 25.32
N ARG A 477 -4.61 -16.96 24.25
CA ARG A 477 -4.98 -16.60 22.87
C ARG A 477 -6.47 -16.76 22.63
N LYS A 478 -7.05 -17.92 23.00
CA LYS A 478 -8.48 -18.19 22.87
C LYS A 478 -9.34 -17.18 23.65
N ARG A 479 -8.90 -16.76 24.83
CA ARG A 479 -9.61 -15.72 25.60
C ARG A 479 -9.61 -14.37 24.88
N VAL A 480 -8.47 -13.95 24.32
CA VAL A 480 -8.37 -12.68 23.58
C VAL A 480 -9.21 -12.72 22.31
N GLU A 481 -9.16 -13.83 21.57
CA GLU A 481 -9.99 -14.06 20.38
C GLU A 481 -11.48 -13.91 20.70
N ARG A 482 -11.95 -14.57 21.76
CA ARG A 482 -13.35 -14.48 22.23
C ARG A 482 -13.74 -13.06 22.64
N GLN A 483 -12.90 -12.39 23.43
CA GLN A 483 -13.15 -11.01 23.86
C GLN A 483 -13.20 -10.01 22.71
N PHE A 484 -12.49 -10.29 21.60
CA PHE A 484 -12.54 -9.46 20.41
C PHE A 484 -13.79 -9.75 19.56
N GLY A 485 -14.24 -11.01 19.49
CA GLY A 485 -15.47 -11.37 18.76
C GLY A 485 -16.77 -10.92 19.43
N ASP A 486 -16.82 -10.85 20.76
CA ASP A 486 -18.03 -10.57 21.54
C ASP A 486 -18.35 -9.06 21.75
N GLN A 487 -17.77 -8.15 20.95
CA GLN A 487 -17.74 -6.68 21.22
C GLN A 487 -18.73 -5.81 20.45
#